data_AF-A0A9D6HQI7-F1
#
_entry.id   AF-A0A9D6HQI7-F1
#
_cell.length_a   1.000
_cell.length_b   1.000
_cell.length_c   1.000
_cell.angle_alpha   90.00
_cell.angle_beta   90.00
_cell.angle_gamma   90.00
#
_symmetry.space_group_name_H-M   'P 1'
#
loop_
_entity.id
_entity.type
_entity.pdbx_description
1 polymer ?
#
loop_
_entity_poly.entity_id
_entity_poly.type
_entity_poly.pdbx_seq_one_letter_code
_entity_poly.pdbx_strand_id
1 'polypeptide(L)'
;MKYEWILTDASPAGSLESQYPLAVSRLLVERGLDTAEKIDRFFKPEYERDLYDPFLLKDMRLACERIHKAVLGQEKIIIYSDYDVDGVSAATVLSEYFRGINYPFEIYLPDRQKEGHGVNQNTLEQLIAAGANLIVTLDCGTTNSKEVQWAKDRGVDMIVVDHHKVIVGRPAAAAFINPHQIGDNYPFKDLCGTGLAFKLYQGLKKGSEKKGEEKWLLDLVALATVADMVPMLDENRVFVKYGLFVLAKTKRVGLQMLMESS
;
A
#
# COMPACT_ATOMS: atom_id res chain seq x y z
N MET A 1 34.76 13.12 -0.72
CA MET A 1 33.50 13.60 -0.09
C MET A 1 33.87 14.34 1.18
N LYS A 2 33.32 15.53 1.41
CA LYS A 2 33.37 16.19 2.73
C LYS A 2 32.04 15.93 3.42
N TYR A 3 32.07 15.41 4.64
CA TYR A 3 30.88 15.26 5.47
C TYR A 3 30.58 16.60 6.13
N GLU A 4 29.30 16.96 6.18
CA GLU A 4 28.79 18.11 6.92
C GLU A 4 28.15 17.61 8.22
N TRP A 5 28.58 18.15 9.36
CA TRP A 5 28.02 17.83 10.67
C TRP A 5 26.94 18.86 10.99
N ILE A 6 25.68 18.41 11.00
CA ILE A 6 24.53 19.26 11.31
C ILE A 6 24.06 18.91 12.72
N LEU A 7 24.21 19.85 13.64
CA LEU A 7 23.58 19.80 14.96
C LEU A 7 22.33 20.67 14.94
N THR A 8 21.22 20.15 15.47
CA THR A 8 19.96 20.87 15.54
C THR A 8 19.72 21.43 16.94
N ASP A 9 19.25 22.67 17.03
CA ASP A 9 19.00 23.38 18.30
C ASP A 9 17.54 23.20 18.79
N ALA A 10 17.04 21.95 18.79
CA ALA A 10 15.69 21.69 19.27
C ALA A 10 15.62 21.89 20.79
N SER A 11 14.70 22.78 21.22
CA SER A 11 14.46 23.06 22.64
C SER A 11 13.15 22.38 23.08
N PRO A 12 13.18 21.34 23.92
CA PRO A 12 11.97 20.68 24.39
C PRO A 12 11.15 21.59 25.31
N ALA A 13 9.83 21.57 25.14
CA ALA A 13 8.91 22.26 26.05
C ALA A 13 8.73 21.47 27.37
N GLY A 14 8.44 22.18 28.46
CA GLY A 14 8.58 21.69 29.83
C GLY A 14 7.91 20.35 30.17
N SER A 15 6.76 19.99 29.57
CA SER A 15 6.11 18.71 29.86
C SER A 15 6.97 17.50 29.44
N LEU A 16 7.78 17.64 28.39
CA LEU A 16 8.69 16.58 27.92
C LEU A 16 9.89 16.40 28.83
N GLU A 17 10.46 17.51 29.33
CA GLU A 17 11.59 17.49 30.27
C GLU A 17 11.24 16.81 31.60
N SER A 18 9.98 16.86 32.02
CA SER A 18 9.51 16.19 33.23
C SER A 18 9.34 14.67 33.09
N GLN A 19 9.22 14.15 31.87
CA GLN A 19 8.92 12.73 31.60
C GLN A 19 10.13 11.94 31.07
N TYR A 20 11.06 12.60 30.38
CA TYR A 20 12.21 11.97 29.75
C TYR A 20 13.51 12.74 30.04
N PRO A 21 14.68 12.07 30.04
CA PRO A 21 15.97 12.75 30.12
C PRO A 21 16.13 13.79 29.00
N LEU A 22 16.78 14.93 29.27
CA LEU A 22 16.92 16.05 28.33
C LEU A 22 17.40 15.63 26.93
N ALA A 23 18.38 14.72 26.84
CA ALA A 23 18.88 14.22 25.57
C ALA A 23 17.80 13.49 24.76
N VAL A 24 16.95 12.69 25.42
CA VAL A 24 15.82 12.01 24.79
C VAL A 24 14.76 13.02 24.37
N SER A 25 14.42 13.98 25.23
CA SER A 25 13.44 15.03 24.92
C SER A 25 13.83 15.85 23.69
N ARG A 26 15.12 16.20 23.54
CA ARG A 26 15.64 16.85 22.32
C ARG A 26 15.45 15.98 21.09
N LEU A 27 15.90 14.72 21.13
CA LEU A 27 15.77 13.78 20.01
C LEU A 27 14.33 13.53 19.56
N LEU A 28 13.36 13.58 20.48
CA LEU A 28 11.94 13.46 20.18
C LEU A 28 11.43 14.68 19.41
N VAL A 29 11.73 15.88 19.90
CA VAL A 29 11.34 17.13 19.24
C VAL A 29 11.98 17.27 17.86
N GLU A 30 13.27 16.92 17.73
CA GLU A 30 13.98 16.90 16.44
C GLU A 30 13.31 15.98 15.40
N ARG A 31 12.67 14.91 15.86
CA ARG A 31 11.92 13.96 15.02
C ARG A 31 10.45 14.32 14.85
N GLY A 32 10.03 15.52 15.30
CA GLY A 32 8.65 15.99 15.21
C GLY A 32 7.70 15.37 16.24
N LEU A 33 8.21 14.65 17.24
CA LEU A 33 7.46 14.05 18.35
C LEU A 33 7.42 15.04 19.54
N ASP A 34 6.80 16.18 19.31
CA ASP A 34 6.77 17.37 20.19
C ASP A 34 5.58 17.41 21.15
N THR A 35 4.68 16.42 21.11
CA THR A 35 3.51 16.32 21.98
C THR A 35 3.40 14.94 22.61
N ALA A 36 2.78 14.87 23.79
CA ALA A 36 2.53 13.61 24.48
C ALA A 36 1.71 12.63 23.61
N GLU A 37 0.76 13.14 22.83
CA GLU A 37 -0.03 12.33 21.89
C GLU A 37 0.82 11.72 20.79
N LYS A 38 1.66 12.51 20.09
CA LYS A 38 2.56 11.99 19.05
C LYS A 38 3.53 10.95 19.62
N ILE A 39 4.05 11.18 20.82
CA ILE A 39 4.94 10.25 21.52
C ILE A 39 4.21 8.96 21.89
N ASP A 40 2.99 9.03 22.43
CA ASP A 40 2.22 7.85 22.78
C ASP A 40 1.84 7.03 21.54
N ARG A 41 1.38 7.68 20.46
CA ARG A 41 1.13 7.01 19.17
C ARG A 41 2.40 6.37 18.60
N PHE A 42 3.55 7.02 18.77
CA PHE A 42 4.82 6.44 18.33
C PHE A 42 5.27 5.26 19.21
N PHE A 43 5.32 5.37 20.53
CA PHE A 43 5.84 4.26 21.36
C PHE A 43 4.81 3.16 21.64
N LYS A 44 3.53 3.50 21.61
CA LYS A 44 2.40 2.59 21.89
C LYS A 44 1.36 2.68 20.76
N PRO A 45 1.71 2.31 19.51
CA PRO A 45 0.73 2.31 18.45
C PRO A 45 -0.33 1.24 18.72
N GLU A 46 -1.58 1.59 18.45
CA GLU A 46 -2.78 0.80 18.67
C GLU A 46 -3.57 0.65 17.36
N TYR A 47 -3.89 -0.58 16.97
CA TYR A 47 -4.49 -0.87 15.67
C TYR A 47 -5.82 -0.13 15.42
N GLU A 48 -6.72 -0.10 16.40
CA GLU A 48 -8.05 0.51 16.22
C GLU A 48 -8.02 2.04 16.30
N ARG A 49 -7.06 2.61 17.04
CA ARG A 49 -6.96 4.06 17.27
C ARG A 49 -6.18 4.76 16.16
N ASP A 50 -5.10 4.13 15.70
CA ASP A 50 -4.06 4.80 14.91
C ASP A 50 -4.13 4.50 13.41
N LEU A 51 -5.18 3.81 12.94
CA LEU A 51 -5.43 3.57 11.52
C LEU A 51 -6.55 4.47 10.98
N TYR A 52 -6.40 4.89 9.72
CA TYR A 52 -7.37 5.75 9.05
C TYR A 52 -8.33 4.95 8.17
N ASP A 53 -9.57 5.46 8.05
CA ASP A 53 -10.61 4.90 7.17
C ASP A 53 -10.08 4.88 5.72
N PRO A 54 -10.04 3.72 5.04
CA PRO A 54 -9.56 3.63 3.66
C PRO A 54 -10.32 4.55 2.71
N PHE A 55 -11.57 4.91 3.01
CA PHE A 55 -12.37 5.81 2.17
C PHE A 55 -11.94 7.29 2.23
N LEU A 56 -10.95 7.63 3.05
CA LEU A 56 -10.26 8.93 3.01
C LEU A 56 -9.26 9.01 1.84
N LEU A 57 -8.79 7.87 1.30
CA LEU A 57 -8.03 7.84 0.06
C LEU A 57 -8.96 8.24 -1.08
N LYS A 58 -8.50 9.19 -1.89
CA LYS A 58 -9.23 9.63 -3.07
C LYS A 58 -9.41 8.44 -4.02
N ASP A 59 -10.60 8.36 -4.61
CA ASP A 59 -11.07 7.26 -5.47
C ASP A 59 -11.22 5.88 -4.83
N MET A 60 -10.95 5.69 -3.54
CA MET A 60 -11.13 4.38 -2.91
C MET A 60 -12.55 3.81 -3.15
N ARG A 61 -13.57 4.68 -3.06
CA ARG A 61 -14.96 4.33 -3.37
C ARG A 61 -15.14 3.89 -4.81
N LEU A 62 -14.60 4.64 -5.77
CA LEU A 62 -14.70 4.32 -7.20
C LEU A 62 -14.02 2.99 -7.53
N ALA A 63 -12.86 2.72 -6.93
CA ALA A 63 -12.16 1.45 -7.10
C ALA A 63 -13.00 0.28 -6.57
N CYS A 64 -13.55 0.40 -5.35
CA CYS A 64 -14.40 -0.63 -4.77
C CYS A 64 -15.65 -0.89 -5.61
N GLU A 65 -16.33 0.18 -6.03
CA GLU A 65 -17.53 0.09 -6.89
C GLU A 65 -17.22 -0.58 -8.24
N ARG A 66 -16.09 -0.24 -8.86
CA ARG A 66 -15.68 -0.83 -10.13
C ARG A 66 -15.32 -2.31 -10.02
N ILE A 67 -14.64 -2.71 -8.95
CA ILE A 67 -14.34 -4.12 -8.66
C ILE A 67 -15.62 -4.89 -8.39
N HIS A 68 -16.55 -4.36 -7.57
CA HIS A 68 -17.85 -4.99 -7.35
C HIS A 68 -18.65 -5.14 -8.64
N LYS A 69 -18.65 -4.12 -9.51
CA LYS A 69 -19.29 -4.20 -10.81
C LYS A 69 -18.68 -5.30 -11.68
N ALA A 70 -17.35 -5.42 -11.72
CA ALA A 70 -16.67 -6.51 -12.42
C ALA A 70 -17.12 -7.88 -11.91
N VAL A 71 -17.13 -8.05 -10.59
CA VAL A 71 -17.53 -9.31 -9.93
C VAL A 71 -18.97 -9.68 -10.26
N LEU A 72 -19.90 -8.74 -10.15
CA LEU A 72 -21.32 -8.96 -10.49
C LEU A 72 -21.53 -9.23 -11.99
N GLY A 73 -20.73 -8.59 -12.84
CA GLY A 73 -20.74 -8.77 -14.29
C GLY A 73 -19.97 -9.99 -14.78
N GLN A 74 -19.34 -10.77 -13.89
CA GLN A 74 -18.46 -11.90 -14.23
C GLN A 74 -17.34 -11.52 -15.21
N GLU A 75 -16.83 -10.30 -15.09
CA GLU A 75 -15.75 -9.76 -15.90
C GLU A 75 -14.40 -10.43 -15.58
N LYS A 76 -13.56 -10.65 -16.60
CA LYS A 76 -12.20 -11.15 -16.37
C LYS A 76 -11.34 -10.07 -15.72
N ILE A 77 -10.89 -10.33 -14.48
CA ILE A 77 -10.03 -9.43 -13.69
C ILE A 77 -8.58 -9.91 -13.73
N ILE A 78 -7.67 -9.00 -14.08
CA ILE A 78 -6.23 -9.21 -13.99
C ILE A 78 -5.66 -8.32 -12.88
N ILE A 79 -4.88 -8.91 -11.98
CA ILE A 79 -4.00 -8.18 -11.06
C ILE A 79 -2.64 -8.04 -11.74
N TYR A 80 -2.27 -6.82 -12.10
CA TYR A 80 -0.95 -6.49 -12.64
C TYR A 80 -0.13 -5.90 -11.50
N SER A 81 1.00 -6.51 -11.12
CA SER A 81 1.78 -6.04 -9.97
C SER A 81 3.23 -5.88 -10.31
N ASP A 82 3.95 -4.99 -9.62
CA ASP A 82 5.41 -4.98 -9.71
C ASP A 82 6.03 -6.29 -9.19
N TYR A 83 7.25 -6.59 -9.64
CA TYR A 83 7.92 -7.86 -9.39
C TYR A 83 8.68 -7.89 -8.06
N ASP A 84 8.84 -6.76 -7.37
CA ASP A 84 9.59 -6.70 -6.12
C ASP A 84 8.76 -7.17 -4.90
N VAL A 85 9.32 -7.03 -3.69
CA VAL A 85 8.66 -7.53 -2.47
C VAL A 85 7.36 -6.77 -2.20
N ASP A 86 7.29 -5.47 -2.51
CA ASP A 86 6.10 -4.67 -2.30
C ASP A 86 5.03 -5.03 -3.34
N GLY A 87 5.38 -5.03 -4.62
CA GLY A 87 4.48 -5.45 -5.69
C GLY A 87 3.93 -6.86 -5.49
N VAL A 88 4.77 -7.86 -5.20
CA VAL A 88 4.33 -9.26 -5.02
C VAL A 88 3.45 -9.42 -3.76
N SER A 89 3.76 -8.71 -2.69
CA SER A 89 2.96 -8.72 -1.46
C SER A 89 1.59 -8.06 -1.68
N ALA A 90 1.55 -6.95 -2.42
CA ALA A 90 0.31 -6.27 -2.79
C ALA A 90 -0.62 -7.19 -3.61
N ALA A 91 -0.07 -7.88 -4.63
CA ALA A 91 -0.81 -8.86 -5.42
C ALA A 91 -1.37 -9.99 -4.54
N THR A 92 -0.57 -10.48 -3.60
CA THR A 92 -1.00 -11.52 -2.67
C THR A 92 -2.13 -11.03 -1.77
N VAL A 93 -2.05 -9.83 -1.21
CA VAL A 93 -3.10 -9.22 -0.38
C VAL A 93 -4.42 -9.11 -1.15
N LEU A 94 -4.41 -8.56 -2.37
CA LEU A 94 -5.64 -8.44 -3.16
C LEU A 94 -6.17 -9.80 -3.62
N SER A 95 -5.29 -10.78 -3.87
CA SER A 95 -5.68 -12.16 -4.17
C SER A 95 -6.48 -12.82 -3.03
N GLU A 96 -6.14 -12.54 -1.77
CA GLU A 96 -6.89 -13.07 -0.62
C GLU A 96 -8.35 -12.55 -0.59
N TYR A 97 -8.60 -11.33 -1.09
CA TYR A 97 -9.97 -10.83 -1.23
C TYR A 97 -10.76 -11.67 -2.23
N PHE A 98 -10.25 -11.83 -3.46
CA PHE A 98 -10.95 -12.58 -4.51
C PHE A 98 -11.14 -14.05 -4.15
N ARG A 99 -10.13 -14.70 -3.54
CA ARG A 99 -10.27 -16.06 -3.00
C ARG A 99 -11.35 -16.12 -1.93
N GLY A 100 -11.41 -15.14 -1.03
CA GLY A 100 -12.41 -15.07 0.05
C GLY A 100 -13.85 -14.97 -0.44
N ILE A 101 -14.07 -14.45 -1.65
CA ILE A 101 -15.39 -14.39 -2.31
C ILE A 101 -15.56 -15.44 -3.42
N ASN A 102 -14.63 -16.38 -3.56
CA ASN A 102 -14.60 -17.42 -4.60
C ASN A 102 -14.71 -16.87 -6.04
N TYR A 103 -14.05 -15.74 -6.32
CA TYR A 103 -14.05 -15.12 -7.65
C TYR A 103 -12.76 -15.44 -8.42
N PRO A 104 -12.81 -15.80 -9.71
CA PRO A 104 -11.62 -16.07 -10.51
C PRO A 104 -10.86 -14.79 -10.88
N PHE A 105 -9.54 -14.85 -10.85
CA PHE A 105 -8.65 -13.76 -11.25
C PHE A 105 -7.35 -14.36 -11.79
N GLU A 106 -6.62 -13.58 -12.58
CA GLU A 106 -5.26 -13.90 -13.02
C GLU A 106 -4.28 -12.88 -12.44
N ILE A 107 -3.06 -13.31 -12.15
CA ILE A 107 -1.98 -12.42 -11.72
C ILE A 107 -0.98 -12.34 -12.86
N TYR A 108 -0.55 -11.12 -13.16
CA TYR A 108 0.54 -10.83 -14.06
C TYR A 108 1.64 -10.06 -13.31
N LEU A 109 2.87 -10.59 -13.36
CA LEU A 109 4.08 -9.96 -12.85
C LEU A 109 5.04 -9.76 -14.03
N PRO A 110 5.49 -8.52 -14.32
CA PRO A 110 6.38 -8.24 -15.44
C PRO A 110 7.79 -8.81 -15.22
N ASP A 111 8.44 -9.25 -16.29
CA ASP A 111 9.85 -9.61 -16.25
C ASP A 111 10.70 -8.32 -16.27
N ARG A 112 11.31 -7.97 -15.13
CA ARG A 112 12.16 -6.76 -15.00
C ARG A 112 13.21 -6.63 -16.10
N GLN A 113 13.85 -7.73 -16.49
CA GLN A 113 14.98 -7.69 -17.43
C GLN A 113 14.51 -7.52 -18.87
N LYS A 114 13.37 -8.13 -19.23
CA LYS A 114 12.86 -8.09 -20.60
C LYS A 114 11.92 -6.91 -20.86
N GLU A 115 11.15 -6.53 -19.86
CA GLU A 115 10.00 -5.63 -20.01
C GLU A 115 10.18 -4.28 -19.32
N GLY A 116 11.13 -4.20 -18.37
CA GLY A 116 11.40 -2.99 -17.59
C GLY A 116 10.47 -2.84 -16.40
N HIS A 117 10.29 -1.60 -15.94
CA HIS A 117 9.42 -1.26 -14.80
C HIS A 117 8.11 -0.63 -15.28
N GLY A 118 7.02 -0.93 -14.57
CA GLY A 118 5.71 -0.33 -14.79
C GLY A 118 4.87 -1.06 -15.84
N VAL A 119 3.83 -0.37 -16.32
CA VAL A 119 2.88 -0.94 -17.28
C VAL A 119 3.46 -0.84 -18.69
N ASN A 120 3.49 -1.98 -19.41
CA ASN A 120 3.96 -2.06 -20.78
C ASN A 120 2.79 -2.26 -21.76
N GLN A 121 2.75 -1.49 -22.85
CA GLN A 121 1.68 -1.58 -23.85
C GLN A 121 1.61 -2.97 -24.53
N ASN A 122 2.73 -3.62 -24.83
CA ASN A 122 2.74 -4.95 -25.46
C ASN A 122 2.09 -5.99 -24.55
N THR A 123 2.37 -5.87 -23.24
CA THR A 123 1.78 -6.72 -22.21
C THR A 123 0.29 -6.47 -22.09
N LEU A 124 -0.13 -5.20 -22.08
CA LEU A 124 -1.56 -4.87 -22.13
C LEU A 124 -2.24 -5.45 -23.38
N GLU A 125 -1.60 -5.39 -24.55
CA GLU A 125 -2.14 -6.00 -25.76
C GLU A 125 -2.40 -7.50 -25.60
N GLN A 126 -1.47 -8.23 -24.99
CA GLN A 126 -1.62 -9.66 -24.71
C GLN A 126 -2.75 -9.94 -23.70
N LEU A 127 -2.81 -9.16 -22.61
CA LEU A 127 -3.85 -9.32 -21.58
C LEU A 127 -5.26 -9.02 -22.13
N ILE A 128 -5.38 -7.97 -22.93
CA ILE A 128 -6.65 -7.60 -23.59
C ILE A 128 -7.03 -8.66 -24.63
N ALA A 129 -6.09 -9.15 -25.43
CA ALA A 129 -6.34 -10.25 -26.37
C ALA A 129 -6.76 -11.55 -25.66
N ALA A 130 -6.27 -11.77 -24.44
CA ALA A 130 -6.69 -12.85 -23.55
C ALA A 130 -8.03 -12.59 -22.83
N GLY A 131 -8.74 -11.52 -23.19
CA GLY A 131 -10.10 -11.22 -22.73
C GLY A 131 -10.19 -10.44 -21.42
N ALA A 132 -9.13 -9.73 -20.99
CA ALA A 132 -9.20 -8.88 -19.80
C ALA A 132 -10.29 -7.80 -19.93
N ASN A 133 -11.11 -7.64 -18.90
CA ASN A 133 -12.12 -6.58 -18.82
C ASN A 133 -11.73 -5.47 -17.82
N LEU A 134 -11.07 -5.89 -16.72
CA LEU A 134 -10.57 -5.00 -15.69
C LEU A 134 -9.13 -5.39 -15.34
N ILE A 135 -8.23 -4.41 -15.34
CA ILE A 135 -6.84 -4.58 -14.87
C ILE A 135 -6.65 -3.71 -13.62
N VAL A 136 -6.23 -4.32 -12.51
CA VAL A 136 -5.88 -3.61 -11.29
C VAL A 136 -4.36 -3.60 -11.18
N THR A 137 -3.74 -2.43 -11.35
CA THR A 137 -2.30 -2.27 -11.16
C THR A 137 -2.00 -2.02 -9.69
N LEU A 138 -0.98 -2.70 -9.17
CA LEU A 138 -0.52 -2.58 -7.80
C LEU A 138 0.97 -2.26 -7.81
N ASP A 139 1.35 -1.25 -7.03
CA ASP A 139 2.72 -0.74 -6.92
C ASP A 139 3.34 -0.28 -8.26
N CYS A 140 2.47 0.07 -9.21
CA CYS A 140 2.84 0.62 -10.49
C CYS A 140 1.66 1.32 -11.16
N GLY A 141 1.94 2.09 -12.21
CA GLY A 141 0.94 2.70 -13.07
C GLY A 141 0.78 4.21 -12.91
N THR A 142 1.33 4.84 -11.86
CA THR A 142 1.23 6.30 -11.64
C THR A 142 1.72 7.12 -12.84
N THR A 143 2.82 6.70 -13.46
CA THR A 143 3.43 7.41 -14.61
C THR A 143 2.97 6.88 -15.97
N ASN A 144 2.18 5.81 -16.00
CA ASN A 144 1.77 5.10 -17.23
C ASN A 144 0.48 5.66 -17.84
N SER A 145 0.34 6.98 -17.91
CA SER A 145 -0.89 7.63 -18.39
C SER A 145 -1.24 7.27 -19.84
N LYS A 146 -0.22 7.02 -20.68
CA LYS A 146 -0.42 6.62 -22.09
C LYS A 146 -0.99 5.21 -22.18
N GLU A 147 -0.43 4.28 -21.41
CA GLU A 147 -0.85 2.88 -21.39
C GLU A 147 -2.26 2.73 -20.80
N VAL A 148 -2.58 3.51 -19.75
CA VAL A 148 -3.93 3.56 -19.17
C VAL A 148 -4.95 4.08 -20.18
N GLN A 149 -4.64 5.16 -20.90
CA GLN A 149 -5.53 5.67 -21.95
C GLN A 149 -5.68 4.65 -23.08
N TRP A 150 -4.58 4.00 -23.47
CA TRP A 150 -4.58 3.00 -24.55
C TRP A 150 -5.45 1.77 -24.25
N ALA A 151 -5.45 1.30 -23.00
CA ALA A 151 -6.35 0.22 -22.56
C ALA A 151 -7.81 0.66 -22.56
N LYS A 152 -8.08 1.87 -22.09
CA LYS A 152 -9.42 2.47 -22.07
C LYS A 152 -10.01 2.61 -23.48
N ASP A 153 -9.21 3.04 -24.45
CA ASP A 153 -9.62 3.15 -25.86
C ASP A 153 -10.02 1.79 -26.48
N ARG A 154 -9.64 0.67 -25.82
CA ARG A 154 -9.99 -0.71 -26.19
C ARG A 154 -11.08 -1.31 -25.31
N GLY A 155 -11.75 -0.49 -24.49
CA GLY A 155 -12.84 -0.91 -23.65
C GLY A 155 -12.41 -1.70 -22.40
N VAL A 156 -11.14 -1.61 -22.01
CA VAL A 156 -10.63 -2.24 -20.78
C VAL A 156 -10.38 -1.17 -19.74
N ASP A 157 -11.05 -1.30 -18.61
CA ASP A 157 -10.86 -0.39 -17.49
C ASP A 157 -9.58 -0.74 -16.72
N MET A 158 -8.89 0.28 -16.25
CA MET A 158 -7.77 0.13 -15.32
C MET A 158 -8.09 0.81 -13.99
N ILE A 159 -7.73 0.15 -12.88
CA ILE A 159 -7.61 0.75 -11.56
C ILE A 159 -6.13 0.80 -11.23
N VAL A 160 -5.63 1.98 -10.86
CA VAL A 160 -4.22 2.16 -10.51
C VAL A 160 -4.10 2.36 -8.99
N VAL A 161 -3.39 1.47 -8.31
CA VAL A 161 -3.10 1.55 -6.87
C VAL A 161 -1.58 1.62 -6.70
N ASP A 162 -1.08 2.79 -6.34
CA ASP A 162 0.35 3.07 -6.40
C ASP A 162 0.70 4.21 -5.44
N HIS A 163 1.94 4.23 -4.96
CA HIS A 163 2.45 5.20 -3.99
C HIS A 163 3.60 6.06 -4.54
N HIS A 164 4.06 5.80 -5.78
CA HIS A 164 5.09 6.61 -6.42
C HIS A 164 4.68 8.09 -6.56
N LYS A 165 5.67 8.99 -6.66
CA LYS A 165 5.42 10.43 -6.81
C LYS A 165 4.67 10.73 -8.11
N VAL A 166 3.61 11.54 -8.00
CA VAL A 166 2.82 11.99 -9.14
C VAL A 166 3.49 13.21 -9.79
N ILE A 167 4.15 13.01 -10.94
CA ILE A 167 4.92 14.06 -11.63
C ILE A 167 4.18 14.63 -12.85
N VAL A 168 3.48 13.78 -13.62
CA VAL A 168 2.96 14.11 -14.97
C VAL A 168 1.43 14.26 -14.98
N GLY A 169 0.83 14.40 -13.80
CA GLY A 169 -0.62 14.43 -13.62
C GLY A 169 -1.22 13.04 -13.38
N ARG A 170 -2.55 12.98 -13.36
CA ARG A 170 -3.32 11.78 -12.99
C ARG A 170 -3.65 10.94 -14.24
N PRO A 171 -3.43 9.61 -14.22
CA PRO A 171 -3.84 8.74 -15.32
C PRO A 171 -5.37 8.71 -15.48
N ALA A 172 -5.84 8.50 -16.71
CA ALA A 172 -7.27 8.44 -17.05
C ALA A 172 -7.93 7.10 -16.67
N ALA A 173 -7.51 6.53 -15.54
CA ALA A 173 -7.99 5.27 -14.98
C ALA A 173 -9.45 5.38 -14.47
N ALA A 174 -10.13 4.25 -14.37
CA ALA A 174 -11.45 4.16 -13.75
C ALA A 174 -11.40 4.55 -12.26
N ALA A 175 -10.28 4.26 -11.59
CA ALA A 175 -9.92 4.80 -10.28
C ALA A 175 -8.40 4.90 -10.16
N PHE A 176 -7.91 5.94 -9.49
CA PHE A 176 -6.50 6.16 -9.17
C PHE A 176 -6.35 6.38 -7.67
N ILE A 177 -5.84 5.36 -6.97
CA ILE A 177 -5.52 5.40 -5.54
C ILE A 177 -4.03 5.67 -5.42
N ASN A 178 -3.68 6.91 -5.10
CA ASN A 178 -2.32 7.33 -4.78
C ASN A 178 -2.39 8.51 -3.79
N PRO A 179 -1.80 8.41 -2.58
CA PRO A 179 -1.86 9.48 -1.57
C PRO A 179 -1.21 10.80 -2.02
N HIS A 180 -0.28 10.75 -2.97
CA HIS A 180 0.43 11.92 -3.51
C HIS A 180 -0.33 12.63 -4.65
N GLN A 181 -1.50 12.13 -5.07
CA GLN A 181 -2.27 12.82 -6.09
C GLN A 181 -2.90 14.11 -5.55
N ILE A 182 -3.11 15.07 -6.45
CA ILE A 182 -3.72 16.37 -6.10
C ILE A 182 -5.13 16.17 -5.53
N GLY A 183 -5.37 16.79 -4.36
CA GLY A 183 -6.67 16.78 -3.68
C GLY A 183 -6.97 15.49 -2.90
N ASP A 184 -5.98 14.62 -2.69
CA ASP A 184 -6.11 13.50 -1.78
C ASP A 184 -5.93 13.95 -0.31
N ASN A 185 -6.93 13.64 0.53
CA ASN A 185 -6.98 14.07 1.92
C ASN A 185 -6.55 12.97 2.90
N TYR A 186 -5.92 11.90 2.41
CA TYR A 186 -5.47 10.83 3.28
C TYR A 186 -4.39 11.34 4.25
N PRO A 187 -4.51 11.10 5.57
CA PRO A 187 -3.66 11.77 6.55
C PRO A 187 -2.18 11.39 6.47
N PHE A 188 -1.86 10.17 6.02
CA PHE A 188 -0.50 9.66 5.94
C PHE A 188 -0.12 9.33 4.50
N LYS A 189 0.97 9.91 3.99
CA LYS A 189 1.27 9.89 2.55
C LYS A 189 2.27 8.83 2.11
N ASP A 190 2.93 8.18 3.06
CA ASP A 190 4.09 7.33 2.78
C ASP A 190 3.78 5.84 3.00
N LEU A 191 2.54 5.41 2.74
CA LEU A 191 2.22 3.99 2.61
C LEU A 191 2.95 3.40 1.40
N CYS A 192 3.46 2.17 1.51
CA CYS A 192 3.93 1.41 0.36
C CYS A 192 2.75 0.86 -0.48
N GLY A 193 3.00 0.32 -1.67
CA GLY A 193 2.00 -0.30 -2.55
C GLY A 193 1.16 -1.38 -1.85
N THR A 194 1.77 -2.26 -1.06
CA THR A 194 1.08 -3.26 -0.24
C THR A 194 0.24 -2.63 0.85
N GLY A 195 0.70 -1.53 1.46
CA GLY A 195 -0.09 -0.75 2.41
C GLY A 195 -1.37 -0.21 1.76
N LEU A 196 -1.28 0.30 0.53
CA LEU A 196 -2.44 0.75 -0.23
C LEU A 196 -3.35 -0.40 -0.68
N ALA A 197 -2.78 -1.53 -1.11
CA ALA A 197 -3.54 -2.74 -1.43
C ALA A 197 -4.29 -3.28 -0.19
N PHE A 198 -3.68 -3.19 0.99
CA PHE A 198 -4.33 -3.52 2.26
C PHE A 198 -5.49 -2.56 2.56
N LYS A 199 -5.34 -1.26 2.32
CA LYS A 199 -6.44 -0.29 2.42
C LYS A 199 -7.56 -0.59 1.44
N LEU A 200 -7.24 -0.99 0.21
CA LEU A 200 -8.23 -1.45 -0.77
C LEU A 200 -8.97 -2.71 -0.29
N TYR A 201 -8.25 -3.70 0.25
CA TYR A 201 -8.84 -4.89 0.87
C TYR A 201 -9.83 -4.49 1.97
N GLN A 202 -9.43 -3.59 2.89
CA GLN A 202 -10.31 -3.08 3.95
C GLN A 202 -11.54 -2.37 3.38
N GLY A 203 -11.38 -1.59 2.30
CA GLY A 203 -12.47 -0.91 1.60
C GLY A 203 -13.49 -1.88 1.01
N LEU A 204 -13.00 -2.88 0.28
CA LEU A 204 -13.83 -3.94 -0.34
C LEU A 204 -14.56 -4.80 0.69
N LYS A 205 -13.95 -5.01 1.87
CA LYS A 205 -14.54 -5.79 2.96
C LYS A 205 -15.42 -4.98 3.91
N LYS A 206 -15.56 -3.66 3.70
CA LYS A 206 -16.38 -2.82 4.59
C LYS A 206 -17.84 -3.30 4.57
N GLY A 207 -18.38 -3.57 5.77
CA GLY A 207 -19.72 -4.15 5.94
C GLY A 207 -19.77 -5.69 5.99
N SER A 208 -18.63 -6.38 5.85
CA SER A 208 -18.54 -7.83 6.09
C SER A 208 -18.70 -8.15 7.58
N GLU A 209 -19.37 -9.25 7.90
CA GLU A 209 -19.58 -9.72 9.28
C GLU A 209 -18.28 -10.23 9.94
N LYS A 210 -17.30 -10.64 9.13
CA LYS A 210 -16.04 -11.22 9.60
C LYS A 210 -14.99 -10.14 9.89
N LYS A 211 -15.11 -9.51 11.04
CA LYS A 211 -14.16 -8.47 11.50
C LYS A 211 -12.83 -9.08 11.94
N GLY A 212 -11.73 -8.43 11.60
CA GLY A 212 -10.39 -8.78 12.09
C GLY A 212 -9.66 -9.84 11.27
N GLU A 213 -10.28 -10.44 10.26
CA GLU A 213 -9.61 -11.38 9.34
C GLU A 213 -8.47 -10.70 8.58
N GLU A 214 -8.65 -9.41 8.23
CA GLU A 214 -7.66 -8.59 7.56
C GLU A 214 -6.34 -8.51 8.34
N LYS A 215 -6.38 -8.64 9.67
CA LYS A 215 -5.19 -8.55 10.53
C LYS A 215 -4.18 -9.65 10.22
N TRP A 216 -4.62 -10.80 9.68
CA TRP A 216 -3.72 -11.88 9.25
C TRP A 216 -2.93 -11.56 7.98
N LEU A 217 -3.23 -10.45 7.30
CA LEU A 217 -2.48 -9.97 6.14
C LEU A 217 -1.33 -9.04 6.54
N LEU A 218 -1.26 -8.63 7.81
CA LEU A 218 -0.25 -7.69 8.28
C LEU A 218 1.18 -8.25 8.22
N ASP A 219 1.36 -9.57 8.13
CA ASP A 219 2.67 -10.16 7.88
C ASP A 219 3.26 -9.69 6.54
N LEU A 220 2.44 -9.70 5.49
CA LEU A 220 2.80 -9.18 4.16
C LEU A 220 2.95 -7.66 4.17
N VAL A 221 2.05 -6.93 4.83
CA VAL A 221 2.12 -5.46 4.90
C VAL A 221 3.41 -5.01 5.58
N ALA A 222 3.79 -5.63 6.71
CA ALA A 222 5.03 -5.30 7.40
C ALA A 222 6.27 -5.66 6.59
N LEU A 223 6.28 -6.83 5.95
CA LEU A 223 7.39 -7.26 5.09
C LEU A 223 7.64 -6.24 3.97
N ALA A 224 6.59 -5.86 3.25
CA ALA A 224 6.64 -4.89 2.17
C ALA A 224 7.05 -3.49 2.66
N THR A 225 6.45 -3.00 3.75
CA THR A 225 6.78 -1.69 4.34
C THR A 225 8.28 -1.58 4.65
N VAL A 226 8.89 -2.65 5.17
CA VAL A 226 10.33 -2.68 5.47
C VAL A 226 11.16 -2.81 4.20
N ALA A 227 10.76 -3.68 3.27
CA ALA A 227 11.50 -3.92 2.02
C ALA A 227 11.55 -2.69 1.11
N ASP A 228 10.47 -1.92 1.07
CA ASP A 228 10.32 -0.70 0.27
C ASP A 228 10.91 0.55 0.96
N MET A 229 11.44 0.38 2.18
CA MET A 229 12.13 1.44 2.94
C MET A 229 11.30 2.73 3.16
N VAL A 230 9.98 2.62 3.15
CA VAL A 230 9.10 3.74 3.49
C VAL A 230 9.22 4.10 4.98
N PRO A 231 8.98 5.36 5.38
CA PRO A 231 9.08 5.77 6.78
C PRO A 231 8.21 4.92 7.71
N MET A 232 8.82 4.37 8.77
CA MET A 232 8.12 3.68 9.86
C MET A 232 7.51 4.67 10.87
N LEU A 233 6.68 5.56 10.35
CA LEU A 233 5.91 6.56 11.08
C LEU A 233 4.41 6.29 10.91
N ASP A 234 3.58 6.85 11.79
CA ASP A 234 2.11 6.78 11.70
C ASP A 234 1.61 5.33 11.42
N GLU A 235 0.71 5.13 10.46
CA GLU A 235 0.14 3.82 10.11
C GLU A 235 1.18 2.75 9.76
N ASN A 236 2.27 3.10 9.05
CA ASN A 236 3.32 2.12 8.74
C ASN A 236 3.92 1.55 10.03
N ARG A 237 4.03 2.36 11.07
CA ARG A 237 4.52 1.91 12.37
C ARG A 237 3.55 0.94 13.06
N VAL A 238 2.25 1.19 12.93
CA VAL A 238 1.20 0.27 13.38
C VAL A 238 1.31 -1.04 12.60
N PHE A 239 1.37 -0.97 11.27
CA PHE A 239 1.48 -2.15 10.40
C PHE A 239 2.71 -2.98 10.70
N VAL A 240 3.88 -2.36 10.84
CA VAL A 240 5.11 -3.10 11.16
C VAL A 240 5.03 -3.73 12.55
N LYS A 241 4.57 -3.01 13.58
CA LYS A 241 4.45 -3.59 14.94
C LYS A 241 3.54 -4.82 14.96
N TYR A 242 2.32 -4.69 14.45
CA TYR A 242 1.36 -5.79 14.48
C TYR A 242 1.68 -6.87 13.45
N GLY A 243 2.23 -6.50 12.30
CA GLY A 243 2.66 -7.43 11.28
C GLY A 243 3.82 -8.29 11.72
N LEU A 244 4.76 -7.80 12.52
CA LEU A 244 5.79 -8.64 13.15
C LEU A 244 5.19 -9.67 14.11
N PHE A 245 4.14 -9.32 14.87
CA PHE A 245 3.43 -10.30 15.71
C PHE A 245 2.71 -11.37 14.89
N VAL A 246 2.16 -10.98 13.73
CA VAL A 246 1.50 -11.92 12.80
C VAL A 246 2.53 -12.78 12.09
N LEU A 247 3.64 -12.20 11.64
CA LEU A 247 4.74 -12.89 10.95
C LEU A 247 5.33 -13.99 11.82
N ALA A 248 5.56 -13.72 13.11
CA ALA A 248 6.02 -14.72 14.09
C ALA A 248 5.05 -15.92 14.26
N LYS A 249 3.80 -15.78 13.79
CA LYS A 249 2.75 -16.80 13.82
C LYS A 249 2.19 -17.08 12.42
N THR A 250 2.91 -16.71 11.36
CA THR A 250 2.38 -16.78 10.00
C THR A 250 2.06 -18.22 9.64
N LYS A 251 0.99 -18.41 8.88
CA LYS A 251 0.60 -19.71 8.31
C LYS A 251 1.09 -19.86 6.86
N ARG A 252 1.76 -18.84 6.32
CA ARG A 252 2.26 -18.84 4.95
C ARG A 252 3.52 -19.69 4.89
N VAL A 253 3.40 -20.90 4.35
CA VAL A 253 4.51 -21.86 4.24
C VAL A 253 5.75 -21.23 3.61
N GLY A 254 5.59 -20.41 2.56
CA GLY A 254 6.71 -19.71 1.93
C GLY A 254 7.51 -18.83 2.90
N LEU A 255 6.83 -18.05 3.76
CA LEU A 255 7.49 -17.22 4.77
C LEU A 255 8.12 -18.07 5.87
N GLN A 256 7.48 -19.16 6.29
CA GLN A 256 8.05 -20.09 7.27
C GLN A 256 9.37 -20.68 6.76
N MET A 257 9.39 -21.17 5.52
CA MET A 257 10.61 -21.77 4.93
C MET A 257 11.73 -20.75 4.76
N LEU A 258 11.41 -19.50 4.40
CA LEU A 258 12.43 -18.43 4.32
C LEU A 258 13.04 -18.12 5.69
N MET A 259 12.22 -18.03 6.75
CA MET A 259 12.72 -17.79 8.11
C MET A 259 13.54 -18.96 8.65
N GLU A 260 13.21 -20.20 8.28
CA GLU A 260 13.98 -21.40 8.68
C GLU A 260 15.32 -21.53 7.94
N SER A 261 15.44 -20.97 6.73
CA SER A 261 16.63 -21.07 5.88
C SER A 261 17.58 -19.87 5.98
N SER A 262 17.23 -18.87 6.80
CA SER A 262 18.02 -17.64 7.02
C SER A 262 18.93 -17.72 8.23
#